data_AF-A0A101G3R2-F1
#
_entry.id   AF-A0A101G3R2-F1
#
_cell.length_a   1.000
_cell.length_b   1.000
_cell.length_c   1.000
_cell.angle_alpha   90.00
_cell.angle_beta   90.00
_cell.angle_gamma   90.00
#
_symmetry.space_group_name_H-M   'P 1'
#
loop_
_entity.id
_entity.type
_entity.pdbx_description
1 polymer ?
#
loop_
_entity_poly.entity_id
_entity_poly.type
_entity_poly.pdbx_seq_one_letter_code
_entity_poly.pdbx_strand_id
1 'polypeptide(L)'
;MNLFTKGGVLVKISLGIITKHFNSLEPIDEFLANALKYNHKIYSVIIVYSHSCDYQLIDSLKEKVKVFAVQINKAQQMIAQQRRMGVSLESIKALLDCPTLEKYGVVPYGQYRNYVVIQALLSGSEGLVFVDT
;
A
#
# COMPACT_ATOMS: atom_id res chain seq x y z
N MET A 1 18.79 16.28 10.67
CA MET A 1 18.10 15.29 11.53
C MET A 1 17.37 14.32 10.60
N ASN A 2 17.73 13.04 10.60
CA ASN A 2 17.08 12.06 9.72
C ASN A 2 15.71 11.72 10.32
N LEU A 3 14.62 12.16 9.68
CA LEU A 3 13.24 11.94 10.11
C LEU A 3 12.89 10.45 10.29
N PHE A 4 13.71 9.56 9.73
CA PHE A 4 13.49 8.12 9.67
C PHE A 4 14.46 7.32 10.54
N THR A 5 15.08 7.97 11.53
CA THR A 5 15.88 7.29 12.56
C THR A 5 15.29 7.50 13.94
N LYS A 6 15.06 6.42 14.68
CA LYS A 6 14.68 6.46 16.10
C LYS A 6 15.77 5.74 16.91
N GLY A 7 16.49 6.48 17.76
CA GLY A 7 17.59 5.91 18.56
C GLY A 7 18.75 5.35 17.72
N GLY A 8 18.99 5.87 16.52
CA GLY A 8 20.03 5.38 15.61
C GLY A 8 19.64 4.18 14.74
N VAL A 9 18.42 3.62 14.93
CA VAL A 9 17.88 2.53 14.09
C VAL A 9 17.00 3.12 12.98
N LEU A 10 17.15 2.59 11.77
CA LEU A 10 16.36 2.95 10.60
C LEU A 10 14.91 2.45 10.77
N VAL A 11 13.95 3.37 10.75
CA VAL A 11 12.51 3.07 10.84
C VAL A 11 12.00 2.54 9.49
N LYS A 12 11.24 1.45 9.51
CA LYS A 12 10.66 0.84 8.30
C LYS A 12 9.45 1.63 7.79
N ILE A 13 9.70 2.62 6.95
CA ILE A 13 8.64 3.52 6.47
C ILE A 13 8.21 3.14 5.07
N SER A 14 6.91 2.91 4.92
CA SER A 14 6.30 2.57 3.65
C SER A 14 5.59 3.77 3.05
N LEU A 15 5.55 3.80 1.71
CA LEU A 15 4.72 4.71 0.94
C LEU A 15 3.43 3.97 0.56
N GLY A 16 2.28 4.52 0.94
CA GLY A 16 0.97 4.03 0.58
C GLY A 16 0.35 4.90 -0.52
N ILE A 17 -0.16 4.26 -1.56
CA ILE A 17 -0.76 4.90 -2.73
C ILE A 17 -2.11 4.27 -2.98
N ILE A 18 -3.10 5.11 -3.25
CA ILE A 18 -4.44 4.67 -3.62
C ILE A 18 -4.79 5.25 -4.99
N THR A 19 -5.36 4.42 -5.86
CA THR A 19 -5.73 4.88 -7.21
C THR A 19 -6.85 4.01 -7.78
N LYS A 20 -7.60 4.52 -8.76
CA LYS A 20 -8.49 3.66 -9.54
C LYS A 20 -7.72 2.80 -10.53
N HIS A 21 -6.77 3.43 -11.23
CA HIS A 21 -6.00 2.84 -12.32
C HIS A 21 -4.52 3.13 -12.08
N PHE A 22 -3.75 2.09 -11.82
CA PHE A 22 -2.31 2.24 -11.70
C PHE A 22 -1.66 2.15 -13.10
N ASN A 23 -1.27 3.29 -13.66
CA ASN A 23 -0.78 3.42 -15.04
C ASN A 23 0.40 4.42 -15.19
N SER A 24 0.95 4.93 -14.09
CA SER A 24 2.13 5.80 -14.12
C SER A 24 3.02 5.55 -12.90
N LEU A 25 4.33 5.60 -13.12
CA LEU A 25 5.35 5.55 -12.07
C LEU A 25 5.89 6.92 -11.69
N GLU A 26 5.67 7.95 -12.49
CA GLU A 26 6.36 9.24 -12.36
C GLU A 26 6.25 9.83 -10.94
N PRO A 27 5.06 9.90 -10.29
CA PRO A 27 4.98 10.43 -8.92
C PRO A 27 5.74 9.58 -7.89
N ILE A 28 5.81 8.26 -8.10
CA ILE A 28 6.50 7.32 -7.21
C ILE A 28 8.00 7.44 -7.40
N ASP A 29 8.47 7.44 -8.64
CA ASP A 29 9.88 7.55 -8.95
C ASP A 29 10.47 8.87 -8.47
N GLU A 30 9.74 9.99 -8.65
CA GLU A 30 10.13 11.29 -8.11
C GLU A 30 10.20 11.27 -6.58
N PHE A 31 9.20 10.68 -5.91
CA PHE A 31 9.20 10.57 -4.46
C PHE A 31 10.38 9.74 -3.95
N LEU A 32 10.65 8.58 -4.57
CA LEU A 32 11.75 7.70 -4.21
C LEU A 32 13.11 8.37 -4.44
N ALA A 33 13.28 9.05 -5.58
CA ALA A 33 14.50 9.80 -5.90
C ALA A 33 14.72 10.94 -4.89
N ASN A 34 13.67 11.67 -4.54
CA ASN A 34 13.73 12.74 -3.54
C ASN A 34 14.07 12.18 -2.16
N ALA A 35 13.43 11.10 -1.73
CA ALA A 35 13.75 10.44 -0.46
C ALA A 35 15.23 10.02 -0.43
N LEU A 36 15.71 9.36 -1.49
CA LEU A 36 17.11 8.94 -1.58
C LEU A 36 18.09 10.12 -1.53
N LYS A 37 17.79 11.22 -2.23
CA LYS A 37 18.57 12.47 -2.21
C LYS A 37 18.77 13.01 -0.79
N TYR A 38 17.78 12.85 0.09
CA TYR A 38 17.83 13.26 1.49
C TYR A 38 18.20 12.12 2.46
N ASN A 39 18.79 11.03 1.95
CA ASN A 39 19.23 9.86 2.70
C ASN A 39 18.11 9.20 3.52
N HIS A 40 16.93 9.13 2.90
CA HIS A 40 15.75 8.49 3.42
C HIS A 40 15.45 7.23 2.62
N LYS A 41 15.56 6.06 3.27
CA LYS A 41 15.25 4.78 2.62
C LYS A 41 13.77 4.44 2.83
N ILE A 42 13.05 4.26 1.72
CA ILE A 42 11.68 3.73 1.75
C ILE A 42 11.74 2.21 1.87
N TYR A 43 11.04 1.68 2.86
CA TYR A 43 11.00 0.24 3.17
C TYR A 43 10.17 -0.52 2.15
N SER A 44 8.98 -0.01 1.80
CA SER A 44 8.15 -0.59 0.75
C SER A 44 7.19 0.44 0.14
N VAL A 45 6.71 0.15 -1.06
CA VAL A 45 5.60 0.87 -1.69
C VAL A 45 4.37 -0.06 -1.72
N ILE A 46 3.25 0.44 -1.24
CA ILE A 46 1.96 -0.26 -1.19
C ILE A 46 1.02 0.45 -2.15
N ILE A 47 0.63 -0.23 -3.22
CA ILE A 47 -0.25 0.29 -4.26
C ILE A 47 -1.58 -0.42 -4.13
N VAL A 48 -2.61 0.31 -3.70
CA VAL A 48 -3.98 -0.19 -3.65
C VAL A 48 -4.74 0.38 -4.84
N TYR A 49 -5.27 -0.50 -5.68
CA TYR A 49 -6.06 -0.12 -6.85
C TYR A 49 -7.40 -0.83 -6.89
N SER A 50 -8.38 -0.23 -7.57
CA SER A 50 -9.72 -0.82 -7.70
C SER A 50 -9.99 -1.43 -9.06
N HIS A 51 -9.61 -0.76 -10.15
CA HIS A 51 -10.03 -1.14 -11.50
C HIS A 51 -8.92 -1.87 -12.26
N SER A 52 -7.85 -1.17 -12.63
CA SER A 52 -6.76 -1.73 -13.43
C SER A 52 -5.38 -1.40 -12.87
N CYS A 53 -4.41 -2.22 -13.25
CA CYS A 53 -3.02 -2.05 -12.88
C CYS A 53 -2.15 -2.51 -14.05
N ASP A 54 -1.21 -1.65 -14.44
CA ASP A 54 -0.13 -2.01 -15.36
C ASP A 54 0.96 -2.78 -14.59
N TYR A 55 1.00 -4.09 -14.78
CA TYR A 55 1.97 -4.95 -14.11
C TYR A 55 3.40 -4.76 -14.60
N GLN A 56 3.63 -4.23 -15.81
CA GLN A 56 4.98 -3.92 -16.29
C GLN A 56 5.59 -2.78 -15.46
N LEU A 57 4.77 -1.80 -15.08
CA LEU A 57 5.17 -0.73 -14.18
C LEU A 57 5.44 -1.26 -12.76
N ILE A 58 4.60 -2.18 -12.27
CA ILE A 58 4.83 -2.84 -10.98
C ILE A 58 6.17 -3.59 -10.97
N ASP A 59 6.47 -4.34 -12.02
CA ASP A 59 7.71 -5.11 -12.10
C ASP A 59 8.93 -4.21 -12.20
N SER A 60 8.85 -3.13 -12.99
CA SER A 60 9.88 -2.09 -13.05
C SER A 60 10.13 -1.42 -11.69
N LEU A 61 9.07 -1.20 -10.89
CA LEU A 61 9.18 -0.63 -9.56
C LEU A 61 9.81 -1.61 -8.55
N LYS A 62 9.54 -2.92 -8.68
CA LYS A 62 10.13 -3.96 -7.82
C LYS A 62 11.65 -4.06 -7.93
N GLU A 63 12.23 -3.65 -9.05
CA GLU A 63 13.69 -3.56 -9.22
C GLU A 63 14.33 -2.51 -8.29
N LYS A 64 13.54 -1.50 -7.87
CA LYS A 64 14.02 -0.36 -7.08
C LYS A 64 13.66 -0.47 -5.59
N VAL A 65 12.50 -1.04 -5.27
CA VAL A 65 11.95 -1.08 -3.91
C VAL A 65 11.02 -2.27 -3.73
N LYS A 66 10.80 -2.71 -2.49
CA LYS A 66 9.79 -3.73 -2.19
C LYS A 66 8.39 -3.19 -2.52
N VAL A 67 7.61 -3.92 -3.32
CA VAL A 67 6.26 -3.48 -3.74
C VAL A 67 5.20 -4.47 -3.29
N PHE A 68 4.09 -3.94 -2.78
CA PHE A 68 2.84 -4.67 -2.56
C PHE A 68 1.73 -4.06 -3.43
N ALA A 69 1.31 -4.79 -4.45
CA ALA A 69 0.17 -4.39 -5.29
C ALA A 69 -1.08 -5.13 -4.83
N VAL A 70 -2.12 -4.42 -4.43
CA VAL A 70 -3.34 -4.99 -3.86
C VAL A 70 -4.56 -4.46 -4.61
N GLN A 71 -5.32 -5.36 -5.23
CA GLN A 71 -6.60 -5.00 -5.82
C GLN A 71 -7.73 -5.12 -4.80
N ILE A 72 -8.57 -4.08 -4.69
CA ILE A 72 -9.77 -4.09 -3.86
C ILE A 72 -10.71 -5.23 -4.29
N ASN A 73 -11.32 -5.89 -3.31
CA ASN A 73 -12.13 -7.12 -3.43
C ASN A 73 -11.36 -8.37 -3.93
N LYS A 74 -10.08 -8.26 -4.30
CA LYS A 74 -9.25 -9.39 -4.75
C LYS A 74 -8.01 -9.62 -3.89
N ALA A 75 -8.02 -9.16 -2.64
CA ALA A 75 -6.89 -9.26 -1.72
C ALA A 75 -6.86 -10.57 -0.90
N GLN A 76 -6.96 -11.73 -1.56
CA GLN A 76 -7.05 -13.03 -0.89
C GLN A 76 -5.83 -13.33 0.00
N GLN A 77 -4.63 -12.92 -0.43
CA GLN A 77 -3.40 -13.08 0.36
C GLN A 77 -3.45 -12.29 1.67
N MET A 78 -3.94 -11.04 1.63
CA MET A 78 -4.13 -10.18 2.80
C MET A 78 -5.16 -10.78 3.77
N ILE A 79 -6.28 -11.27 3.23
CA ILE A 79 -7.32 -11.94 4.02
C ILE A 79 -6.75 -13.20 4.70
N ALA A 80 -6.07 -14.06 3.94
CA ALA A 80 -5.46 -15.28 4.46
C ALA A 80 -4.43 -15.00 5.56
N GLN A 81 -3.63 -13.93 5.42
CA GLN A 81 -2.66 -13.55 6.44
C GLN A 81 -3.35 -13.09 7.74
N GLN A 82 -4.37 -12.23 7.65
CA GLN A 82 -5.16 -11.83 8.83
C GLN A 82 -5.83 -13.03 9.51
N ARG A 83 -6.37 -13.97 8.74
CA ARG A 83 -6.96 -15.21 9.28
C ARG A 83 -5.94 -16.05 10.05
N ARG A 84 -4.73 -16.20 9.53
CA ARG A 84 -3.63 -16.90 10.24
C ARG A 84 -3.22 -16.21 11.54
N MET A 85 -3.43 -14.89 11.63
CA MET A 85 -3.20 -14.11 12.84
C MET A 85 -4.38 -14.15 13.83
N GLY A 86 -5.42 -14.93 13.55
CA GLY A 86 -6.58 -15.10 14.44
C GLY A 86 -7.68 -14.05 14.27
N VAL A 87 -7.61 -13.18 13.25
CA VAL A 87 -8.68 -12.19 12.99
C VAL A 87 -9.93 -12.90 12.47
N SER A 88 -11.09 -12.55 13.03
CA SER A 88 -12.37 -13.10 12.58
C SER A 88 -12.68 -12.66 11.15
N LEU A 89 -13.39 -13.50 10.39
CA LEU A 89 -13.79 -13.15 9.03
C LEU A 89 -14.74 -11.94 9.01
N GLU A 90 -15.58 -11.81 10.04
CA GLU A 90 -16.50 -10.68 10.20
C GLU A 90 -15.74 -9.36 10.33
N SER A 91 -14.72 -9.30 11.19
CA SER A 91 -13.89 -8.09 11.35
C SER A 91 -13.11 -7.76 10.08
N ILE A 92 -12.61 -8.78 9.36
CA ILE A 92 -11.95 -8.57 8.07
C ILE A 92 -12.93 -7.96 7.06
N LYS A 93 -14.14 -8.52 6.95
CA LYS A 93 -15.18 -8.02 6.04
C LYS A 93 -15.60 -6.59 6.38
N ALA A 94 -15.81 -6.29 7.66
CA ALA A 94 -16.17 -4.95 8.10
C ALA A 94 -15.14 -3.87 7.66
N LEU A 95 -13.87 -4.25 7.51
CA LEU A 95 -12.79 -3.33 7.11
C LEU A 95 -12.47 -3.34 5.61
N LEU A 96 -12.65 -4.49 4.93
CA LEU A 96 -12.15 -4.71 3.57
C LEU A 96 -13.23 -4.95 2.52
N ASP A 97 -14.45 -5.33 2.91
CA ASP A 97 -15.51 -5.60 1.94
C ASP A 97 -16.01 -4.31 1.29
N CYS A 98 -16.03 -4.26 -0.05
CA CYS A 98 -16.40 -3.06 -0.81
C CYS A 98 -17.52 -3.38 -1.82
N PRO A 99 -18.77 -3.61 -1.36
CA PRO A 99 -19.87 -3.97 -2.26
C PRO A 99 -20.25 -2.84 -3.23
N THR A 100 -19.91 -1.58 -2.90
CA THR A 100 -20.16 -0.42 -3.78
C THR A 100 -19.30 -0.45 -5.06
N LEU A 101 -18.15 -1.13 -5.04
CA LEU A 101 -17.32 -1.28 -6.23
C LEU A 101 -18.05 -2.15 -7.26
N GLU A 102 -18.60 -3.28 -6.81
CA GLU A 102 -19.36 -4.18 -7.67
C GLU A 102 -20.69 -3.58 -8.10
N LYS A 103 -21.38 -2.90 -7.18
CA LYS A 103 -22.72 -2.36 -7.43
C LYS A 103 -22.71 -1.08 -8.27
N TYR A 104 -21.71 -0.22 -8.08
CA TYR A 104 -21.72 1.14 -8.63
C TYR A 104 -20.38 1.56 -9.27
N GLY A 105 -19.35 0.71 -9.28
CA GLY A 105 -18.03 1.07 -9.80
C GLY A 105 -17.26 2.08 -8.93
N VAL A 106 -17.68 2.28 -7.67
CA VAL A 106 -17.05 3.28 -6.78
C VAL A 106 -16.55 2.67 -5.48
N VAL A 107 -15.40 3.16 -5.04
CA VAL A 107 -14.79 2.78 -3.77
C VAL A 107 -14.78 4.00 -2.85
N PRO A 108 -15.34 3.91 -1.64
CA PRO A 108 -15.21 4.96 -0.64
C PRO A 108 -13.74 5.19 -0.25
N TYR A 109 -13.34 6.44 -0.06
CA TYR A 109 -11.96 6.78 0.33
C TYR A 109 -11.47 6.02 1.58
N GLY A 110 -12.33 5.90 2.60
CA GLY A 110 -12.01 5.14 3.82
C GLY A 110 -11.65 3.67 3.53
N GLN A 111 -12.25 3.08 2.51
CA GLN A 111 -11.99 1.70 2.10
C GLN A 111 -10.58 1.56 1.52
N TYR A 112 -10.20 2.44 0.58
CA TYR A 112 -8.83 2.47 0.06
C TYR A 112 -7.79 2.56 1.18
N ARG A 113 -8.02 3.47 2.12
CA ARG A 113 -7.13 3.67 3.27
C ARG A 113 -7.01 2.41 4.13
N ASN A 114 -8.12 1.71 4.40
CA ASN A 114 -8.09 0.48 5.19
C ASN A 114 -7.18 -0.58 4.56
N TYR A 115 -7.27 -0.79 3.24
CA TYR A 115 -6.40 -1.73 2.53
C TYR A 115 -4.91 -1.37 2.70
N VAL A 116 -4.56 -0.09 2.53
CA VAL A 116 -3.17 0.35 2.68
C VAL A 116 -2.68 0.15 4.12
N VAL A 117 -3.45 0.57 5.11
CA VAL A 117 -3.08 0.46 6.52
C VAL A 117 -2.92 -1.01 6.92
N ILE A 118 -3.85 -1.87 6.53
CA ILE A 118 -3.77 -3.31 6.81
C ILE A 118 -2.54 -3.90 6.13
N GLN A 119 -2.28 -3.59 4.85
CA GLN A 119 -1.08 -4.06 4.17
C GLN A 119 0.22 -3.57 4.85
N ALA A 120 0.23 -2.32 5.32
CA ALA A 120 1.38 -1.74 6.02
C ALA A 120 1.66 -2.50 7.34
N LEU A 121 0.62 -2.80 8.12
CA LEU A 121 0.73 -3.61 9.34
C LEU A 121 1.25 -5.03 9.03
N LEU A 122 0.65 -5.70 8.04
CA LEU A 122 1.02 -7.05 7.65
C LEU A 122 2.43 -7.18 7.07
N SER A 123 2.97 -6.10 6.52
CA SER A 123 4.32 -6.04 5.94
C SER A 123 5.42 -5.69 6.96
N GLY A 124 5.04 -5.35 8.20
CA GLY A 124 5.96 -4.93 9.26
C GLY A 124 6.45 -3.49 9.11
N SER A 125 5.62 -2.61 8.53
CA SER A 125 5.91 -1.17 8.46
C SER A 125 5.77 -0.53 9.85
N GLU A 126 6.67 0.37 10.20
CA GLU A 126 6.68 1.13 11.46
C GLU A 126 6.20 2.57 11.27
N GLY A 127 6.18 3.05 10.03
CA GLY A 127 5.55 4.30 9.64
C GLY A 127 4.97 4.20 8.24
N LEU A 128 3.98 5.03 7.95
CA LEU A 128 3.28 5.08 6.67
C LEU A 128 3.18 6.53 6.21
N VAL A 129 3.79 6.83 5.07
CA VAL A 129 3.51 8.05 4.31
C VAL A 129 2.41 7.70 3.31
N PHE A 130 1.31 8.44 3.32
CA PHE A 130 0.14 8.12 2.50
C PHE A 130 -0.11 9.23 1.49
N VAL A 131 -0.28 8.86 0.23
CA VAL A 131 -0.57 9.77 -0.88
C VAL A 131 -1.86 9.32 -1.56
N ASP A 132 -2.79 10.25 -1.69
CA ASP A 132 -4.01 10.09 -2.47
C ASP A 132 -3.78 10.68 -3.87
N THR A 133 -4.16 9.96 -4.92
CA THR A 133 -3.91 10.33 -6.33
C THR A 133 -5.15 10.12 -7.19
#